data_AF-A0A974N911-F1
#
_entry.id   AF-A0A974N911-F1
#
_cell.length_a   1.000
_cell.length_b   1.000
_cell.length_c   1.000
_cell.angle_alpha   90.00
_cell.angle_beta   90.00
_cell.angle_gamma   90.00
#
_symmetry.space_group_name_H-M   'P 1'
#
loop_
_entity.id
_entity.type
_entity.pdbx_description
1 polymer ?
#
loop_
_entity_poly.entity_id
_entity_poly.type
_entity_poly.pdbx_seq_one_letter_code
_entity_poly.pdbx_strand_id
1 'polypeptide(L)'
;MIDMEAVDREIRAARAELADAGNTKGILSLPTRVRIWRAMLDPDDDEVSYRHRVRLKMACVRHVLPVWYQAYPEDQRVEEMLTLAQDLIDQKEVDTDWLQDYAEEFISNAISDAELDTTEPGPGESVIHPDPVKEIASFVASGAAGTAISACYRDSDYDTAEESDDIADDDELLPDSIDESYSCASAAAGALNWMPAELTDVPARRAFWTWYLDEAIPAVLAT
;
A
#
# COMPACT_ATOMS: atom_id res chain seq x y z
N MET A 1 11.96 -21.33 -10.51
CA MET A 1 11.74 -20.28 -11.53
C MET A 1 10.25 -19.95 -11.56
N ILE A 2 9.92 -18.66 -11.48
CA ILE A 2 8.55 -18.13 -11.55
C ILE A 2 7.78 -18.64 -12.77
N ASP A 3 6.53 -19.08 -12.58
CA ASP A 3 5.61 -19.45 -13.66
C ASP A 3 4.95 -18.20 -14.26
N MET A 4 5.58 -17.65 -15.29
CA MET A 4 5.08 -16.45 -15.97
C MET A 4 3.72 -16.67 -16.66
N GLU A 5 3.36 -17.91 -17.04
CA GLU A 5 2.02 -18.18 -17.59
C GLU A 5 0.94 -18.09 -16.51
N ALA A 6 1.26 -18.52 -15.27
CA ALA A 6 0.39 -18.32 -14.12
C ALA A 6 0.23 -16.83 -13.79
N VAL A 7 1.32 -16.07 -13.73
CA VAL A 7 1.27 -14.60 -13.53
C VAL A 7 0.38 -13.94 -14.57
N ASP A 8 0.60 -14.21 -15.86
CA ASP A 8 -0.19 -13.63 -16.96
C ASP A 8 -1.67 -14.01 -16.91
N ARG A 9 -1.99 -15.19 -16.38
CA ARG A 9 -3.38 -15.62 -16.17
C ARG A 9 -4.04 -14.81 -15.06
N GLU A 10 -3.38 -14.67 -13.91
CA GLU A 10 -3.94 -13.92 -12.78
C GLU A 10 -4.05 -12.42 -13.09
N ILE A 11 -3.08 -11.83 -13.80
CA ILE A 11 -3.17 -10.43 -14.27
C ILE A 11 -4.37 -10.26 -15.23
N ARG A 12 -4.62 -11.21 -16.14
CA ARG A 12 -5.81 -11.13 -17.02
C ARG A 12 -7.11 -11.24 -16.25
N ALA A 13 -7.18 -12.08 -15.22
CA ALA A 13 -8.34 -12.18 -14.35
C ALA A 13 -8.57 -10.86 -13.59
N ALA A 14 -7.52 -10.25 -13.06
CA ALA A 14 -7.56 -8.95 -12.40
C ALA A 14 -8.04 -7.82 -13.33
N ARG A 15 -7.55 -7.77 -14.58
CA ARG A 15 -8.04 -6.83 -15.58
C ARG A 15 -9.53 -7.02 -15.87
N ALA A 16 -10.01 -8.26 -15.90
CA ALA A 16 -11.43 -8.55 -16.10
C ALA A 16 -12.30 -8.09 -14.93
N GLU A 17 -11.84 -8.27 -13.68
CA GLU A 17 -12.50 -7.75 -12.47
C GLU A 17 -12.58 -6.22 -12.48
N LEU A 18 -11.48 -5.55 -12.84
CA LEU A 18 -11.51 -4.10 -12.99
C LEU A 18 -12.49 -3.68 -14.09
N ALA A 19 -12.53 -4.38 -15.23
CA ALA A 19 -13.42 -4.06 -16.34
C ALA A 19 -14.90 -4.39 -16.09
N ASP A 20 -15.24 -5.09 -15.01
CA ASP A 20 -16.62 -5.48 -14.70
C ASP A 20 -17.51 -4.24 -14.47
N ALA A 21 -18.69 -4.23 -15.09
CA ALA A 21 -19.63 -3.11 -15.01
C ALA A 21 -20.25 -2.92 -13.62
N GLY A 22 -20.27 -3.98 -12.80
CA GLY A 22 -20.65 -3.97 -11.40
C GLY A 22 -19.56 -3.46 -10.47
N ASN A 23 -18.31 -3.37 -10.94
CA ASN A 23 -17.20 -2.76 -10.18
C ASN A 23 -17.26 -1.23 -10.24
N THR A 24 -18.30 -0.65 -9.65
CA THR A 24 -18.55 0.80 -9.74
C THR A 24 -17.56 1.64 -8.94
N LYS A 25 -16.80 1.03 -8.01
CA LYS A 25 -15.78 1.71 -7.20
C LYS A 25 -14.35 1.53 -7.72
N GLY A 26 -14.14 0.70 -8.75
CA GLY A 26 -12.81 0.47 -9.32
C GLY A 26 -11.86 -0.25 -8.36
N ILE A 27 -12.37 -1.22 -7.61
CA ILE A 27 -11.63 -1.99 -6.61
C ILE A 27 -10.91 -3.14 -7.31
N LEU A 28 -9.67 -3.43 -6.88
CA LEU A 28 -9.01 -4.70 -7.13
C LEU A 28 -8.97 -5.47 -5.82
N SER A 29 -9.81 -6.49 -5.69
CA SER A 29 -10.06 -7.18 -4.43
C SER A 29 -8.82 -7.86 -3.85
N LEU A 30 -8.79 -8.00 -2.52
CA LEU A 30 -7.73 -8.70 -1.81
C LEU A 30 -7.53 -10.14 -2.32
N PRO A 31 -8.58 -10.98 -2.48
CA PRO A 31 -8.41 -12.33 -3.04
C PRO A 31 -7.75 -12.34 -4.42
N THR A 32 -8.01 -11.33 -5.26
CA THR A 32 -7.39 -11.22 -6.58
C THR A 32 -5.94 -10.81 -6.49
N ARG A 33 -5.60 -9.85 -5.63
CA ARG A 33 -4.20 -9.48 -5.36
C ARG A 33 -3.40 -10.64 -4.77
N VAL A 34 -3.95 -11.38 -3.80
CA VAL A 34 -3.32 -12.58 -3.21
C VAL A 34 -3.02 -13.65 -4.25
N ARG A 35 -3.93 -13.90 -5.21
CA ARG A 35 -3.66 -14.85 -6.31
C ARG A 35 -2.49 -14.40 -7.18
N ILE A 36 -2.39 -13.10 -7.46
CA ILE A 36 -1.23 -12.54 -8.19
C ILE A 36 0.04 -12.72 -7.38
N TRP A 37 0.05 -12.34 -6.09
CA TRP A 37 1.24 -12.44 -5.24
C TRP A 37 1.74 -13.89 -5.15
N ARG A 38 0.83 -14.86 -4.96
CA ARG A 38 1.16 -16.29 -4.99
C ARG A 38 1.77 -16.73 -6.33
N ALA A 39 1.26 -16.21 -7.45
CA ALA A 39 1.81 -16.52 -8.77
C ALA A 39 3.19 -15.89 -9.02
N MET A 40 3.52 -14.80 -8.32
CA MET A 40 4.82 -14.12 -8.41
C MET A 40 5.94 -14.82 -7.63
N LEU A 41 5.62 -15.78 -6.75
CA LEU A 41 6.61 -16.49 -5.96
C LEU A 41 7.47 -17.41 -6.86
N ASP A 42 8.79 -17.35 -6.66
CA ASP A 42 9.72 -18.34 -7.20
C ASP A 42 9.84 -19.51 -6.22
N PRO A 43 9.35 -20.71 -6.56
CA PRO A 43 9.40 -21.87 -5.66
C PRO A 43 10.83 -22.38 -5.38
N ASP A 44 11.83 -21.89 -6.12
CA ASP A 44 13.23 -22.27 -5.97
C ASP A 44 14.08 -21.15 -5.33
N ASP A 45 13.54 -19.94 -5.12
CA ASP A 45 14.30 -18.77 -4.66
C ASP A 45 13.44 -17.80 -3.81
N ASP A 46 13.41 -18.05 -2.49
CA ASP A 46 12.70 -17.22 -1.51
C ASP A 46 13.25 -15.77 -1.47
N GLU A 47 14.55 -15.59 -1.71
CA GLU A 47 15.20 -14.28 -1.67
C GLU A 47 14.75 -13.40 -2.84
N VAL A 48 14.66 -13.97 -4.05
CA VAL A 48 14.10 -13.28 -5.22
C VAL A 48 12.63 -12.93 -4.98
N SER A 49 11.85 -13.85 -4.45
CA SER A 49 10.43 -13.65 -4.12
C SER A 49 10.24 -12.51 -3.12
N TYR A 50 11.00 -12.51 -2.02
CA TYR A 50 11.04 -11.43 -1.04
C TYR A 50 11.38 -10.08 -1.69
N ARG A 51 12.41 -10.04 -2.55
CA ARG A 51 12.81 -8.79 -3.22
C ARG A 51 11.74 -8.26 -4.16
N HIS A 52 11.11 -9.12 -4.96
CA HIS A 52 10.03 -8.70 -5.86
C HIS A 52 8.84 -8.15 -5.09
N ARG A 53 8.46 -8.81 -3.99
CA ARG A 53 7.40 -8.38 -3.07
C ARG A 53 7.66 -6.98 -2.52
N VAL A 54 8.81 -6.76 -1.88
CA VAL A 54 9.15 -5.44 -1.30
C VAL A 54 9.29 -4.37 -2.40
N ARG A 55 9.93 -4.69 -3.54
CA ARG A 55 10.07 -3.73 -4.65
C ARG A 55 8.73 -3.31 -5.23
N LEU A 56 7.73 -4.20 -5.26
CA LEU A 56 6.39 -3.87 -5.73
C LEU A 56 5.71 -2.87 -4.79
N LYS A 57 5.80 -3.11 -3.47
CA LYS A 57 5.31 -2.17 -2.45
C LYS A 57 5.97 -0.80 -2.57
N MET A 58 7.31 -0.77 -2.69
CA MET A 58 8.05 0.46 -2.93
C MET A 58 7.62 1.19 -4.21
N ALA A 59 7.35 0.45 -5.30
CA ALA A 59 6.85 1.06 -6.54
C ALA A 59 5.50 1.73 -6.33
N CYS A 60 4.59 1.10 -5.59
CA CYS A 60 3.27 1.65 -5.26
C CYS A 60 3.41 2.97 -4.49
N VAL A 61 4.24 3.01 -3.44
CA VAL A 61 4.47 4.21 -2.63
C VAL A 61 5.06 5.34 -3.49
N ARG A 62 6.06 5.03 -4.33
CA ARG A 62 6.64 6.02 -5.25
C ARG A 62 5.60 6.60 -6.21
N HIS A 63 4.67 5.78 -6.68
CA HIS A 63 3.62 6.21 -7.60
C HIS A 63 2.68 7.25 -6.97
N VAL A 64 2.41 7.12 -5.67
CA VAL A 64 1.51 8.02 -4.92
C VAL A 64 2.23 9.08 -4.09
N LEU A 65 3.56 9.11 -4.11
CA LEU A 65 4.38 10.13 -3.44
C LEU A 65 3.94 11.57 -3.72
N PRO A 66 3.47 11.97 -4.93
CA PRO A 66 2.96 13.31 -5.14
C PRO A 66 1.78 13.71 -4.24
N VAL A 67 0.99 12.75 -3.74
CA VAL A 67 -0.11 12.98 -2.80
C VAL A 67 0.44 13.39 -1.43
N TRP A 68 1.52 12.75 -0.96
CA TRP A 68 2.19 13.11 0.29
C TRP A 68 2.64 14.57 0.29
N TYR A 69 3.29 15.02 -0.79
CA TYR A 69 3.77 16.40 -0.90
C TYR A 69 2.67 17.46 -1.03
N GLN A 70 1.42 17.08 -1.30
CA GLN A 70 0.32 18.03 -1.23
C GLN A 70 0.03 18.46 0.21
N ALA A 71 0.20 17.55 1.18
CA ALA A 71 0.04 17.83 2.60
C ALA A 71 1.36 18.25 3.27
N TYR A 72 2.49 17.67 2.84
CA TYR A 72 3.80 17.86 3.45
C TYR A 72 4.91 18.17 2.41
N PRO A 73 4.95 19.38 1.82
CA PRO A 73 5.79 19.69 0.64
C PRO A 73 7.31 19.53 0.80
N GLU A 74 7.82 19.49 2.03
CA GLU A 74 9.27 19.41 2.33
C GLU A 74 9.62 18.18 3.19
N ASP A 75 8.63 17.32 3.47
CA ASP A 75 8.82 16.18 4.36
C ASP A 75 9.28 14.95 3.58
N GLN A 76 10.51 14.52 3.84
CA GLN A 76 11.17 13.43 3.14
C GLN A 76 11.02 12.07 3.83
N ARG A 77 10.25 11.97 4.92
CA ARG A 77 10.15 10.73 5.71
C ARG A 77 9.65 9.54 4.90
N VAL A 78 8.77 9.74 3.92
CA VAL A 78 8.35 8.69 2.98
C VAL A 78 9.53 8.17 2.15
N GLU A 79 10.38 9.04 1.64
CA GLU A 79 11.57 8.62 0.87
C GLU A 79 12.65 8.00 1.76
N GLU A 80 12.80 8.48 2.99
CA GLU A 80 13.68 7.88 3.99
C GLU A 80 13.28 6.42 4.25
N MET A 81 11.99 6.14 4.43
CA MET A 81 11.48 4.77 4.57
C MET A 81 11.78 3.89 3.36
N LEU A 82 11.55 4.42 2.14
CA LEU A 82 11.88 3.70 0.93
C LEU A 82 13.38 3.46 0.78
N THR A 83 14.22 4.37 1.28
CA THR A 83 15.68 4.18 1.28
C THR A 83 16.08 3.07 2.26
N LEU A 84 15.50 3.05 3.46
CA LEU A 84 15.77 2.03 4.48
C LEU A 84 15.30 0.64 4.02
N ALA A 85 14.13 0.54 3.37
CA ALA A 85 13.65 -0.69 2.76
C ALA A 85 14.58 -1.17 1.63
N GLN A 86 15.10 -0.26 0.80
CA GLN A 86 16.08 -0.59 -0.24
C GLN A 86 17.39 -1.09 0.36
N ASP A 87 17.86 -0.48 1.45
CA ASP A 87 19.08 -0.90 2.14
C ASP A 87 18.97 -2.33 2.69
N LEU A 88 17.79 -2.72 3.20
CA LEU A 88 17.51 -4.12 3.59
C LEU A 88 17.52 -5.09 2.40
N ILE A 89 16.94 -4.71 1.26
CA ILE A 89 17.01 -5.49 0.02
C ILE A 89 18.46 -5.66 -0.43
N ASP A 90 19.26 -4.60 -0.35
CA ASP A 90 20.67 -4.56 -0.73
C ASP A 90 21.60 -5.23 0.30
N GLN A 91 21.03 -5.82 1.37
CA GLN A 91 21.75 -6.50 2.45
C GLN A 91 22.74 -5.59 3.19
N LYS A 92 22.41 -4.30 3.31
CA LYS A 92 23.15 -3.38 4.17
C LYS A 92 22.70 -3.56 5.63
N GLU A 93 23.57 -3.16 6.54
CA GLU A 93 23.29 -3.22 7.98
C GLU A 93 22.27 -2.13 8.36
N VAL A 94 21.06 -2.55 8.71
CA VAL A 94 19.97 -1.71 9.21
C VAL A 94 19.41 -2.40 10.46
N ASP A 95 19.21 -1.62 11.54
CA ASP A 95 18.56 -2.11 12.75
C ASP A 95 17.06 -2.28 12.49
N THR A 96 16.60 -3.52 12.40
CA THR A 96 15.21 -3.86 12.05
C THR A 96 14.22 -3.55 13.17
N ASP A 97 14.66 -3.58 14.43
CA ASP A 97 13.80 -3.26 15.57
C ASP A 97 13.57 -1.75 15.60
N TRP A 98 14.65 -0.97 15.45
CA TRP A 98 14.55 0.48 15.32
C TRP A 98 13.73 0.91 14.11
N LEU A 99 13.89 0.26 12.95
CA LEU A 99 13.14 0.61 11.74
C LEU A 99 11.63 0.39 11.91
N GLN A 100 11.24 -0.69 12.58
CA GLN A 100 9.83 -0.96 12.88
C GLN A 100 9.26 0.12 13.82
N ASP A 101 9.94 0.42 14.93
CA ASP A 101 9.51 1.47 15.87
C ASP A 101 9.39 2.83 15.16
N TYR A 102 10.36 3.18 14.31
CA TYR A 102 10.35 4.42 13.53
C TYR A 102 9.19 4.46 12.53
N ALA A 103 8.86 3.32 11.90
CA ALA A 103 7.75 3.23 10.96
C ALA A 103 6.39 3.32 11.64
N GLU A 104 6.22 2.67 12.79
CA GLU A 104 5.01 2.75 13.62
C GLU A 104 4.80 4.17 14.17
N GLU A 105 5.85 4.84 14.62
CA GLU A 105 5.78 6.23 15.07
C GLU A 105 5.39 7.17 13.92
N PHE A 106 5.93 6.96 12.73
CA PHE A 106 5.61 7.78 11.56
C PHE A 106 4.13 7.68 11.16
N ILE A 107 3.57 6.47 11.03
CA ILE A 107 2.16 6.30 10.67
C ILE A 107 1.25 6.86 11.77
N SER A 108 1.58 6.63 13.06
CA SER A 108 0.84 7.18 14.20
C SER A 108 0.78 8.71 14.15
N ASN A 109 1.92 9.36 13.89
CA ASN A 109 1.99 10.81 13.75
C ASN A 109 1.19 11.32 12.53
N ALA A 110 1.26 10.63 11.39
CA ALA A 110 0.50 11.02 10.19
C ALA A 110 -1.02 10.91 10.40
N ILE A 111 -1.48 9.88 11.12
CA ILE A 111 -2.89 9.72 11.51
C ILE A 111 -3.27 10.83 12.49
N SER A 112 -2.49 11.05 13.55
CA SER A 112 -2.77 12.09 14.55
C SER A 112 -2.81 13.49 13.93
N ASP A 113 -1.99 13.78 12.92
CA ASP A 113 -1.98 15.03 12.18
C ASP A 113 -3.24 15.23 11.31
N ALA A 114 -3.90 14.15 10.91
CA ALA A 114 -5.12 14.14 10.10
C ALA A 114 -6.39 14.17 10.96
N GLU A 115 -6.30 13.73 12.22
CA GLU A 115 -7.42 13.70 13.15
C GLU A 115 -7.87 15.10 13.61
N LEU A 116 -9.13 15.16 14.05
CA LEU A 116 -9.67 16.32 14.75
C LEU A 116 -8.95 16.53 16.08
N ASP A 117 -8.65 17.78 16.41
CA ASP A 117 -8.35 18.12 17.80
C ASP A 117 -9.63 17.90 18.64
N THR A 118 -9.68 16.78 19.36
CA THR A 118 -10.84 16.38 20.18
C THR A 118 -10.91 17.13 21.50
N THR A 119 -9.96 18.03 21.77
CA THR A 119 -10.00 18.90 22.95
C THR A 119 -11.19 19.83 22.85
N GLU A 120 -12.06 19.89 23.88
CA GLU A 120 -13.13 20.89 23.93
C GLU A 120 -12.48 22.28 23.77
N PRO A 121 -12.79 23.03 22.69
CA PRO A 121 -12.15 24.32 22.47
C PRO A 121 -12.45 25.24 23.66
N GLY A 122 -11.42 25.88 24.19
CA GLY A 122 -11.59 26.90 25.21
C GLY A 122 -12.48 28.04 24.71
N PRO A 123 -13.05 28.88 25.60
CA PRO A 123 -13.88 30.00 25.18
C PRO A 123 -13.10 30.94 24.23
N GLY A 124 -13.45 30.92 22.93
CA GLY A 124 -12.80 31.74 21.90
C GLY A 124 -11.84 30.98 20.97
N GLU A 125 -11.61 29.68 21.19
CA GLU A 125 -10.84 28.84 20.28
C GLU A 125 -11.74 28.29 19.15
N SER A 126 -11.17 28.17 17.96
CA SER A 126 -11.87 27.63 16.79
C SER A 126 -11.72 26.12 16.76
N VAL A 127 -12.78 25.39 16.42
CA VAL A 127 -12.73 23.95 16.14
C VAL A 127 -11.81 23.72 14.95
N ILE A 128 -10.76 22.90 15.13
CA ILE A 128 -9.91 22.45 14.02
C ILE A 128 -10.66 21.31 13.33
N HIS A 129 -10.98 21.48 12.04
CA HIS A 129 -11.61 20.44 11.21
C HIS A 129 -10.53 19.49 10.65
N PRO A 130 -10.88 18.24 10.29
CA PRO A 130 -9.91 17.32 9.72
C PRO A 130 -9.44 17.91 8.40
N ASP A 131 -8.13 17.88 8.15
CA ASP A 131 -7.58 18.31 6.87
C ASP A 131 -7.70 17.14 5.89
N PRO A 132 -8.62 17.19 4.90
CA PRO A 132 -8.84 16.08 3.98
C PRO A 132 -7.57 15.76 3.17
N VAL A 133 -6.67 16.72 2.98
CA VAL A 133 -5.39 16.47 2.30
C VAL A 133 -4.48 15.61 3.17
N LYS A 134 -4.47 15.84 4.49
CA LYS A 134 -3.68 15.04 5.44
C LYS A 134 -4.29 13.66 5.68
N GLU A 135 -5.61 13.55 5.72
CA GLU A 135 -6.30 12.25 5.78
C GLU A 135 -5.87 11.37 4.59
N ILE A 136 -5.92 11.90 3.38
CA ILE A 136 -5.49 11.18 2.18
C ILE A 136 -3.98 10.88 2.22
N ALA A 137 -3.16 11.82 2.70
CA ALA A 137 -1.72 11.62 2.84
C ALA A 137 -1.36 10.55 3.88
N SER A 138 -2.20 10.31 4.89
CA SER A 138 -2.02 9.22 5.86
C SER A 138 -2.02 7.84 5.20
N PHE A 139 -2.73 7.66 4.07
CA PHE A 139 -2.68 6.42 3.29
C PHE A 139 -1.31 6.23 2.61
N VAL A 140 -0.67 7.32 2.16
CA VAL A 140 0.71 7.25 1.65
C VAL A 140 1.67 6.90 2.78
N ALA A 141 1.48 7.49 3.96
CA ALA A 141 2.28 7.18 5.14
C ALA A 141 2.14 5.71 5.55
N SER A 142 0.91 5.18 5.55
CA SER A 142 0.61 3.77 5.77
C SER A 142 1.35 2.87 4.77
N GLY A 143 1.26 3.16 3.47
CA GLY A 143 1.99 2.40 2.45
C GLY A 143 3.51 2.42 2.64
N ALA A 144 4.07 3.57 3.02
CA ALA A 144 5.51 3.72 3.26
C ALA A 144 5.98 2.96 4.52
N ALA A 145 5.27 3.13 5.63
CA ALA A 145 5.57 2.47 6.89
C ALA A 145 5.42 0.94 6.76
N GLY A 146 4.31 0.48 6.18
CA GLY A 146 4.09 -0.93 5.87
C GLY A 146 5.21 -1.50 5.00
N THR A 147 5.63 -0.78 3.96
CA THR A 147 6.74 -1.23 3.09
C THR A 147 8.03 -1.42 3.88
N ALA A 148 8.37 -0.50 4.79
CA ALA A 148 9.56 -0.59 5.63
C ALA A 148 9.48 -1.76 6.61
N ILE A 149 8.34 -1.91 7.31
CA ILE A 149 8.08 -3.02 8.24
C ILE A 149 8.13 -4.36 7.51
N SER A 150 7.43 -4.46 6.38
CA SER A 150 7.40 -5.61 5.50
C SER A 150 8.80 -6.00 5.00
N ALA A 151 9.71 -5.04 4.79
CA ALA A 151 11.09 -5.31 4.39
C ALA A 151 11.93 -5.92 5.52
N CYS A 152 11.61 -5.66 6.79
CA CYS A 152 12.25 -6.29 7.94
C CYS A 152 11.99 -7.81 7.98
N TYR A 153 10.85 -8.25 7.45
CA TYR A 153 10.49 -9.67 7.35
C TYR A 153 10.98 -10.26 6.02
N ARG A 154 12.12 -10.95 6.05
CA ARG A 154 12.68 -11.69 4.91
C ARG A 154 11.95 -13.01 4.64
N ASP A 155 10.63 -12.95 4.68
CA ASP A 155 9.73 -14.05 4.36
C ASP A 155 9.06 -13.75 3.01
N SER A 156 9.18 -14.68 2.08
CA SER A 156 8.54 -14.61 0.76
C SER A 156 7.03 -14.75 0.86
N ASP A 157 6.55 -15.52 1.84
CA ASP A 157 5.13 -15.82 2.03
C ASP A 157 4.42 -14.80 2.92
N TYR A 158 5.09 -13.74 3.36
CA TYR A 158 4.54 -12.77 4.32
C TYR A 158 3.14 -12.24 3.96
N ASP A 159 2.90 -11.92 2.68
CA ASP A 159 1.60 -11.40 2.20
C ASP A 159 0.66 -12.51 1.70
N THR A 160 1.07 -13.78 1.75
CA THR A 160 0.34 -14.92 1.15
C THR A 160 0.12 -16.10 2.08
N ALA A 161 0.76 -16.10 3.25
CA ALA A 161 0.54 -17.03 4.36
C ALA A 161 -0.95 -17.07 4.65
N GLU A 162 -1.48 -18.25 5.02
CA GLU A 162 -2.92 -18.50 5.13
C GLU A 162 -3.65 -17.49 6.03
N GLU A 163 -4.06 -16.36 5.45
CA GLU A 163 -5.17 -15.57 5.94
C GLU A 163 -6.43 -16.42 5.75
N SER A 164 -7.37 -16.29 6.68
CA SER A 164 -8.66 -16.99 6.60
C SER A 164 -9.25 -16.73 5.21
N ASP A 165 -9.45 -17.78 4.40
CA ASP A 165 -10.08 -17.72 3.06
C ASP A 165 -11.45 -17.02 3.08
N ASP A 166 -12.00 -16.76 4.27
CA ASP A 166 -13.22 -16.01 4.53
C ASP A 166 -13.06 -14.47 4.46
N ILE A 167 -11.84 -13.91 4.54
CA ILE A 167 -11.60 -12.46 4.44
C ILE A 167 -11.47 -12.08 2.96
N ALA A 168 -12.51 -11.42 2.44
CA ALA A 168 -12.57 -11.03 1.04
C ALA A 168 -12.43 -9.52 0.81
N ASP A 169 -12.55 -8.72 1.85
CA ASP A 169 -12.56 -7.25 1.78
C ASP A 169 -11.49 -6.65 2.68
N ASP A 170 -10.76 -5.67 2.13
CA ASP A 170 -9.76 -4.90 2.88
C ASP A 170 -10.36 -4.19 4.09
N ASP A 171 -11.66 -3.85 4.03
CA ASP A 171 -12.35 -3.17 5.13
C ASP A 171 -12.60 -4.08 6.35
N GLU A 172 -12.41 -5.40 6.21
CA GLU A 172 -12.49 -6.37 7.32
C GLU A 172 -11.14 -6.57 8.03
N LEU A 173 -10.05 -6.08 7.44
CA LEU A 173 -8.70 -6.18 7.99
C LEU A 173 -8.49 -5.18 9.13
N LEU A 174 -7.64 -5.57 10.08
CA LEU A 174 -7.11 -4.63 11.07
C LEU A 174 -6.20 -3.61 10.36
N PRO A 175 -6.08 -2.37 10.89
CA PRO A 175 -5.27 -1.33 10.25
C PRO A 175 -3.81 -1.71 9.97
N ASP A 176 -3.20 -2.55 10.81
CA ASP A 176 -1.84 -3.08 10.69
C ASP A 176 -1.72 -4.25 9.70
N SER A 177 -2.84 -4.82 9.28
CA SER A 177 -2.94 -5.94 8.32
C SER A 177 -3.27 -5.46 6.90
N ILE A 178 -3.50 -4.16 6.71
CA ILE A 178 -3.81 -3.59 5.40
C ILE A 178 -2.57 -3.65 4.49
N ASP A 179 -2.72 -4.26 3.32
CA ASP A 179 -1.68 -4.28 2.28
C ASP A 179 -1.38 -2.88 1.71
N GLU A 180 -0.11 -2.63 1.46
CA GLU A 180 0.43 -1.35 1.05
C GLU A 180 -0.02 -0.94 -0.36
N SER A 181 -0.28 -1.90 -1.25
CA SER A 181 -0.85 -1.57 -2.57
C SER A 181 -2.28 -1.05 -2.44
N TYR A 182 -3.07 -1.54 -1.48
CA TYR A 182 -4.40 -1.00 -1.16
C TYR A 182 -4.31 0.38 -0.51
N SER A 183 -3.40 0.60 0.45
CA SER A 183 -3.15 1.94 1.01
C SER A 183 -2.80 2.94 -0.10
N CYS A 184 -1.92 2.57 -1.04
CA CYS A 184 -1.58 3.44 -2.16
C CYS A 184 -2.76 3.67 -3.12
N ALA A 185 -3.55 2.65 -3.44
CA ALA A 185 -4.75 2.82 -4.25
C ALA A 185 -5.77 3.75 -3.59
N SER A 186 -5.89 3.68 -2.27
CA SER A 186 -6.75 4.54 -1.46
C SER A 186 -6.24 5.98 -1.45
N ALA A 187 -4.92 6.19 -1.36
CA ALA A 187 -4.30 7.51 -1.53
C ALA A 187 -4.59 8.10 -2.92
N ALA A 188 -4.46 7.32 -3.98
CA ALA A 188 -4.75 7.75 -5.35
C ALA A 188 -6.23 8.10 -5.55
N ALA A 189 -7.13 7.35 -4.92
CA ALA A 189 -8.57 7.54 -5.02
C ALA A 189 -9.12 8.61 -4.07
N GLY A 190 -8.33 9.02 -3.07
CA GLY A 190 -8.76 9.86 -1.96
C GLY A 190 -9.79 9.21 -1.03
N ALA A 191 -9.94 7.88 -1.06
CA ALA A 191 -10.99 7.17 -0.31
C ALA A 191 -10.67 5.68 -0.13
N LEU A 192 -11.20 5.08 0.94
CA LEU A 192 -11.23 3.63 1.21
C LEU A 192 -12.37 2.92 0.47
N ASN A 193 -12.45 1.59 0.53
CA ASN A 193 -13.48 0.80 -0.14
C ASN A 193 -14.88 1.00 0.46
N TRP A 194 -15.00 1.14 1.79
CA TRP A 194 -16.28 1.32 2.46
C TRP A 194 -16.91 2.69 2.16
N MET A 195 -16.10 3.69 1.81
CA MET A 195 -16.57 5.04 1.52
C MET A 195 -17.49 5.08 0.28
N PRO A 196 -18.49 5.99 0.24
CA PRO A 196 -19.37 6.14 -0.91
C PRO A 196 -18.60 6.43 -2.22
N ALA A 197 -19.12 5.93 -3.34
CA ALA A 197 -18.50 6.13 -4.65
C ALA A 197 -18.46 7.61 -5.05
N GLU A 198 -19.40 8.41 -4.54
CA GLU A 198 -19.49 9.86 -4.78
C GLU A 198 -18.35 10.65 -4.12
N LEU A 199 -17.69 10.05 -3.12
CA LEU A 199 -16.51 10.63 -2.45
C LEU A 199 -15.19 10.04 -2.96
N THR A 200 -15.26 9.09 -3.90
CA THR A 200 -14.09 8.36 -4.42
C THR A 200 -13.73 8.87 -5.82
N ASP A 201 -12.47 9.19 -6.07
CA ASP A 201 -11.96 9.33 -7.44
C ASP A 201 -11.78 7.93 -8.06
N VAL A 202 -12.89 7.36 -8.52
CA VAL A 202 -12.93 6.04 -9.15
C VAL A 202 -12.03 5.96 -10.40
N PRO A 203 -11.99 6.96 -11.30
CA PRO A 203 -11.01 7.00 -12.38
C PRO A 203 -9.56 6.91 -11.91
N ALA A 204 -9.17 7.66 -10.87
CA ALA A 204 -7.81 7.60 -10.33
C ALA A 204 -7.50 6.24 -9.70
N ARG A 205 -8.44 5.64 -8.95
CA ARG A 205 -8.28 4.27 -8.42
C ARG A 205 -8.06 3.25 -9.53
N ARG A 206 -8.86 3.32 -10.61
CA ARG A 206 -8.73 2.43 -11.77
C ARG A 206 -7.40 2.65 -12.49
N ALA A 207 -6.95 3.89 -12.61
CA ALA A 207 -5.66 4.21 -13.21
C ALA A 207 -4.51 3.61 -12.39
N PHE A 208 -4.55 3.72 -11.05
CA PHE A 208 -3.57 3.10 -10.16
C PHE A 208 -3.52 1.58 -10.38
N TRP A 209 -4.66 0.88 -10.33
CA TRP A 209 -4.67 -0.57 -10.50
C TRP A 209 -4.30 -1.02 -11.91
N THR A 210 -4.64 -0.23 -12.94
CA THR A 210 -4.20 -0.51 -14.31
C THR A 210 -2.68 -0.41 -14.42
N TRP A 211 -2.09 0.67 -13.89
CA TRP A 211 -0.63 0.82 -13.81
C TRP A 211 0.02 -0.30 -13.00
N TYR A 212 -0.56 -0.70 -11.87
CA TYR A 212 -0.08 -1.80 -11.04
C TYR A 212 0.04 -3.11 -11.83
N LEU A 213 -1.01 -3.46 -12.59
CA LEU A 213 -1.08 -4.68 -13.39
C LEU A 213 -0.23 -4.62 -14.67
N ASP A 214 -0.17 -3.47 -15.33
CA ASP A 214 0.42 -3.33 -16.66
C ASP A 214 1.90 -2.93 -16.63
N GLU A 215 2.34 -2.26 -15.57
CA GLU A 215 3.68 -1.67 -15.48
C GLU A 215 4.42 -2.11 -14.21
N ALA A 216 3.81 -1.99 -13.02
CA ALA A 216 4.52 -2.22 -11.77
C ALA A 216 4.94 -3.69 -11.59
N ILE A 217 4.00 -4.63 -11.75
CA ILE A 217 4.30 -6.07 -11.64
C ILE A 217 5.33 -6.52 -12.69
N PRO A 218 5.16 -6.23 -14.00
CA PRO A 218 6.17 -6.61 -15.00
C PRO A 218 7.55 -6.00 -14.72
N ALA A 219 7.62 -4.77 -14.22
CA ALA A 219 8.89 -4.10 -13.94
C ALA A 219 9.66 -4.78 -12.79
N VAL A 220 8.99 -5.21 -11.72
CA VAL A 220 9.68 -5.86 -10.59
C VAL A 220 10.12 -7.28 -10.93
N LEU A 221 9.30 -8.02 -11.68
CA LEU A 221 9.63 -9.40 -12.09
C LEU A 221 10.79 -9.47 -13.10
N ALA A 222 11.14 -8.34 -13.74
CA ALA A 222 12.27 -8.24 -14.66
C ALA A 222 13.63 -8.00 -13.96
N THR A 223 13.65 -7.85 -12.62
CA THR A 223 14.86 -7.58 -11.82
C THR A 223 15.48 -8.83 -11.22
#